data_AF-A5HEI2-F1
#
_entry.id   AF-A5HEI2-F1
#
_cell.length_a   1.000
_cell.length_b   1.000
_cell.length_c   1.000
_cell.angle_alpha   90.00
_cell.angle_beta   90.00
_cell.angle_gamma   90.00
#
_symmetry.space_group_name_H-M   'P 1'
#
loop_
_entity.id
_entity.type
_entity.pdbx_description
1 polymer ?
#
loop_
_entity_poly.entity_id
_entity_poly.type
_entity_poly.pdbx_seq_one_letter_code
_entity_poly.pdbx_strand_id
1 'polypeptide(L)'
;MSNTTMAISTILLFLLAGLVAAHGDGDTMIRLPSDGAEAPPRPPKPWDCCDNIEMSPLEIFPPLYRCNDEVKQCSAACKECVEAPGDFPRGAFVCRDWYSTVDPGHMCTAPDQPTTKRPWKCCDSIVQLPQRIFPPFWRCDDELEPGKCTAACKSCREAPGPFPGPLICEDVYWGADPGPLCTPRPWGKCCDKAFCNKMNPPTCRCMDEVNKCAAACKDCQRVESSEPPRYVCKDRFTGQPGPMCKPRAEN
;
A
#
# COMPACT_ATOMS: atom_id res chain seq x y z
N MET A 1 54.21 -17.64 31.18
CA MET A 1 54.80 -16.29 31.08
C MET A 1 54.87 -15.92 29.60
N SER A 2 53.94 -15.12 29.10
CA SER A 2 54.17 -14.24 27.94
C SER A 2 53.04 -13.21 27.88
N ASN A 3 53.42 -11.95 27.71
CA ASN A 3 52.65 -10.77 28.09
C ASN A 3 51.59 -10.36 27.08
N THR A 4 50.49 -9.86 27.64
CA THR A 4 49.51 -8.96 27.03
C THR A 4 50.20 -7.73 26.44
N THR A 5 50.14 -7.55 25.12
CA THR A 5 50.49 -6.29 24.45
C THR A 5 49.21 -5.55 24.06
N MET A 6 48.77 -4.64 24.92
CA MET A 6 47.86 -3.56 24.52
C MET A 6 48.70 -2.46 23.86
N ALA A 7 48.57 -2.30 22.55
CA ALA A 7 49.11 -1.13 21.85
C ALA A 7 47.99 -0.10 21.70
N ILE A 8 47.87 0.78 22.69
CA ILE A 8 47.07 2.00 22.63
C ILE A 8 47.96 3.05 21.99
N SER A 9 47.77 3.34 20.70
CA SER A 9 48.50 4.41 20.00
C SER A 9 47.60 5.62 19.79
N THR A 10 47.88 6.64 20.58
CA THR A 10 47.28 7.98 20.59
C THR A 10 48.02 8.92 19.63
N ILE A 11 47.35 9.43 18.59
CA ILE A 11 47.78 10.59 17.76
C ILE A 11 46.49 11.32 17.35
N LEU A 12 45.90 12.20 18.16
CA LEU A 12 46.13 13.65 18.31
C LEU A 12 46.41 14.46 17.01
N LEU A 13 45.52 15.44 16.80
CA LEU A 13 45.74 16.79 16.22
C LEU A 13 45.97 16.92 14.70
N PHE A 14 44.92 17.32 13.99
CA PHE A 14 45.04 18.41 13.01
C PHE A 14 43.92 19.44 13.23
N LEU A 15 44.36 20.60 13.73
CA LEU A 15 43.61 21.80 14.03
C LEU A 15 43.28 22.58 12.74
N LEU A 16 41.99 22.92 12.60
CA LEU A 16 41.45 24.23 12.24
C LEU A 16 42.32 25.13 11.33
N ALA A 17 41.98 25.21 10.05
CA ALA A 17 42.30 26.34 9.19
C ALA A 17 41.15 26.57 8.18
N GLY A 18 40.58 27.78 8.17
CA GLY A 18 39.70 28.23 7.09
C GLY A 18 38.32 28.78 7.49
N LEU A 19 38.25 29.68 8.48
CA LEU A 19 37.10 30.59 8.62
C LEU A 19 37.24 31.68 7.54
N VAL A 20 36.56 31.53 6.41
CA VAL A 20 36.43 32.61 5.42
C VAL A 20 35.11 33.34 5.68
N ALA A 21 35.21 34.51 6.31
CA ALA A 21 34.09 35.41 6.54
C ALA A 21 33.73 36.13 5.24
N ALA A 22 32.86 35.55 4.42
CA ALA A 22 32.21 36.29 3.34
C ALA A 22 31.00 37.04 3.90
N HIS A 23 31.19 38.34 4.13
CA HIS A 23 30.11 39.29 4.36
C HIS A 23 29.34 39.45 3.04
N GLY A 24 28.09 39.00 3.01
CA GLY A 24 27.17 39.15 1.89
C GLY A 24 25.79 39.48 2.43
N ASP A 25 25.51 40.77 2.41
CA ASP A 25 24.30 41.47 2.81
C ASP A 25 23.08 41.06 1.94
N GLY A 26 21.90 41.03 2.56
CA GLY A 26 20.62 41.18 1.87
C GLY A 26 20.04 39.97 1.14
N ASP A 27 18.90 39.51 1.65
CA ASP A 27 17.85 38.79 0.91
C ASP A 27 18.12 37.31 0.57
N THR A 28 18.11 36.48 1.61
CA THR A 28 17.87 35.03 1.50
C THR A 28 16.42 34.76 1.10
N MET A 29 16.00 35.26 -0.07
CA MET A 29 14.90 34.63 -0.77
C MET A 29 15.47 33.31 -1.28
N ILE A 30 15.23 32.23 -0.54
CA ILE A 30 15.51 30.87 -1.00
C ILE A 30 14.69 30.71 -2.27
N ARG A 31 15.34 30.96 -3.41
CA ARG A 31 14.76 30.70 -4.72
C ARG A 31 14.62 29.19 -4.80
N LEU A 32 13.38 28.71 -4.65
CA LEU A 32 13.05 27.37 -5.09
C LEU A 32 13.54 27.23 -6.54
N PRO A 33 14.32 26.19 -6.88
CA PRO A 33 14.71 25.93 -8.26
C PRO A 33 13.47 25.96 -9.15
N SER A 34 13.43 26.94 -10.04
CA SER A 34 12.36 27.14 -11.01
C SER A 34 12.37 25.98 -12.01
N ASP A 35 11.19 25.46 -12.31
CA ASP A 35 10.81 24.48 -13.34
C ASP A 35 11.89 24.20 -14.40
N GLY A 36 12.61 23.09 -14.24
CA GLY A 36 13.59 22.65 -15.24
C GLY A 36 14.67 21.70 -14.76
N ALA A 37 14.84 21.52 -13.44
CA ALA A 37 15.64 20.41 -12.93
C ALA A 37 14.88 19.11 -13.23
N GLU A 38 15.26 18.44 -14.32
CA GLU A 38 14.85 17.08 -14.62
C GLU A 38 15.07 16.26 -13.35
N ALA A 39 13.98 15.76 -12.76
CA ALA A 39 14.06 15.02 -11.51
C ALA A 39 15.08 13.89 -11.70
N PRO A 40 16.00 13.68 -10.74
CA PRO A 40 17.03 12.66 -10.89
C PRO A 40 16.37 11.32 -11.27
N PRO A 41 16.97 10.56 -12.21
CA PRO A 41 16.36 9.33 -12.68
C PRO A 41 16.06 8.41 -11.51
N ARG A 42 14.84 7.88 -11.47
CA ARG A 42 14.43 6.95 -10.42
C ARG A 42 15.37 5.74 -10.42
N PRO A 43 15.81 5.26 -9.24
CA PRO A 43 16.67 4.09 -9.17
C PRO A 43 15.99 2.88 -9.83
N PRO A 44 16.75 1.99 -10.49
CA PRO A 44 16.18 0.78 -11.07
C PRO A 44 15.61 -0.13 -9.96
N LYS A 45 14.58 -0.90 -10.31
CA LYS A 45 13.99 -1.88 -9.40
C LYS A 45 15.03 -2.94 -8.99
N PRO A 46 15.21 -3.25 -7.69
CA PRO A 46 16.30 -4.13 -7.23
C PRO A 46 16.12 -5.64 -7.52
N TRP A 47 14.96 -6.07 -8.02
CA TRP A 47 14.63 -7.46 -8.33
C TRP A 47 13.82 -7.56 -9.62
N ASP A 48 13.95 -8.67 -10.35
CA ASP A 48 13.22 -8.87 -11.62
C ASP A 48 11.76 -9.27 -11.36
N CYS A 49 11.58 -10.27 -10.50
CA CYS A 49 10.34 -10.78 -9.94
C CYS A 49 10.49 -10.97 -8.41
N CYS A 50 9.39 -11.09 -7.68
CA CYS A 50 9.45 -11.35 -6.24
C CYS A 50 8.24 -12.15 -5.72
N ASP A 51 8.48 -13.30 -5.11
CA ASP A 51 7.44 -14.15 -4.50
C ASP A 51 7.15 -13.74 -3.04
N ASN A 52 8.19 -13.40 -2.28
CA ASN A 52 8.14 -13.01 -0.87
C ASN A 52 8.34 -11.50 -0.72
N ILE A 53 7.38 -10.73 -1.23
CA ILE A 53 7.39 -9.27 -1.16
C ILE A 53 6.96 -8.78 0.23
N GLU A 54 7.73 -7.86 0.79
CA GLU A 54 7.41 -7.17 2.04
C GLU A 54 7.11 -5.70 1.78
N MET A 55 5.91 -5.26 2.19
CA MET A 55 5.57 -3.84 2.21
C MET A 55 5.87 -3.24 3.59
N SER A 56 6.62 -2.14 3.59
CA SER A 56 6.94 -1.36 4.78
C SER A 56 5.67 -0.93 5.52
N PRO A 57 5.63 -1.05 6.86
CA PRO A 57 4.51 -0.54 7.65
C PRO A 57 4.36 0.98 7.65
N LEU A 58 5.34 1.73 7.12
CA LEU A 58 5.30 3.19 7.09
C LEU A 58 4.24 3.66 6.08
N GLU A 59 3.36 4.58 6.49
CA GLU A 59 2.31 5.16 5.62
C GLU A 59 2.86 6.21 4.64
N ILE A 60 3.97 5.89 3.97
CA ILE A 60 4.62 6.71 2.94
C ILE A 60 4.05 6.35 1.57
N PHE A 61 3.99 7.32 0.65
CA PHE A 61 3.60 7.10 -0.74
C PHE A 61 4.64 7.68 -1.71
N PRO A 62 5.13 6.91 -2.70
CA PRO A 62 4.81 5.51 -2.95
C PRO A 62 5.27 4.58 -1.82
N PRO A 63 4.56 3.45 -1.56
CA PRO A 63 4.97 2.51 -0.52
C PRO A 63 6.38 1.99 -0.75
N LEU A 64 7.07 1.68 0.34
CA LEU A 64 8.37 1.02 0.29
C LEU A 64 8.17 -0.49 0.29
N TYR A 65 8.75 -1.17 -0.70
CA TYR A 65 8.77 -2.62 -0.81
C TYR A 65 10.18 -3.15 -0.65
N ARG A 66 10.32 -4.39 -0.19
CA ARG A 66 11.57 -5.16 -0.19
C ARG A 66 11.26 -6.58 -0.63
N CYS A 67 12.13 -7.17 -1.44
CA CYS A 67 12.00 -8.58 -1.82
C CYS A 67 12.85 -9.47 -0.92
N ASN A 68 12.22 -10.41 -0.22
CA ASN A 68 12.89 -11.35 0.68
C ASN A 68 13.06 -12.74 0.04
N ASP A 69 13.11 -12.81 -1.30
CA ASP A 69 13.37 -14.05 -2.02
C ASP A 69 14.82 -14.49 -1.81
N GLU A 70 14.99 -15.80 -1.57
CA GLU A 70 16.29 -16.45 -1.55
C GLU A 70 16.66 -16.85 -2.98
N VAL A 71 17.61 -16.11 -3.57
CA VAL A 71 18.07 -16.32 -4.94
C VAL A 71 19.50 -16.83 -4.96
N LYS A 72 19.90 -17.52 -6.05
CA LYS A 72 21.30 -17.94 -6.23
C LYS A 72 22.24 -16.76 -6.50
N GLN A 73 21.71 -15.71 -7.10
CA GLN A 73 22.43 -14.48 -7.42
C GLN A 73 21.43 -13.32 -7.42
N CYS A 74 21.78 -12.21 -6.78
CA CYS A 74 20.94 -11.02 -6.81
C CYS A 74 20.92 -10.38 -8.20
N SER A 75 19.84 -9.66 -8.52
CA SER A 75 19.79 -8.81 -9.71
C SER A 75 20.90 -7.75 -9.65
N ALA A 76 21.43 -7.36 -10.80
CA ALA A 76 22.49 -6.34 -10.90
C ALA A 76 22.06 -4.97 -10.36
N ALA A 77 20.74 -4.73 -10.26
CA ALA A 77 20.18 -3.51 -9.68
C ALA A 77 20.19 -3.52 -8.13
N CYS A 78 20.37 -4.68 -7.50
CA CYS A 78 20.42 -4.79 -6.05
C CYS A 78 21.74 -4.24 -5.49
N LYS A 79 21.65 -3.27 -4.59
CA LYS A 79 22.80 -2.63 -3.93
C LYS A 79 23.28 -3.42 -2.72
N GLU A 80 22.36 -3.91 -1.89
CA GLU A 80 22.65 -4.67 -0.68
C GLU A 80 22.28 -6.15 -0.87
N CYS A 81 23.13 -6.87 -1.62
CA CYS A 81 23.03 -8.32 -1.79
C CYS A 81 23.80 -9.05 -0.68
N VAL A 82 23.09 -9.74 0.21
CA VAL A 82 23.69 -10.44 1.36
C VAL A 82 23.31 -11.91 1.37
N GLU A 83 24.12 -12.75 2.03
CA GLU A 83 23.76 -14.16 2.23
C GLU A 83 22.45 -14.28 3.02
N ALA A 84 21.60 -15.20 2.56
CA ALA A 84 20.32 -15.48 3.19
C ALA A 84 20.54 -15.98 4.62
N PRO A 85 19.75 -15.52 5.61
CA PRO A 85 19.87 -15.99 6.98
C PRO A 85 19.63 -17.51 7.05
N GLY A 86 20.45 -18.21 7.83
CA GLY A 86 20.36 -19.65 8.05
C GLY A 86 21.56 -20.17 8.81
N ASP A 87 21.45 -21.40 9.36
CA ASP A 87 22.50 -22.00 10.21
C ASP A 87 23.80 -22.31 9.45
N PHE A 88 23.73 -22.43 8.13
CA PHE A 88 24.86 -22.78 7.26
C PHE A 88 24.83 -21.96 5.97
N PRO A 89 26.00 -21.73 5.32
CA PRO A 89 26.06 -21.11 4.00
C PRO A 89 25.32 -22.00 2.99
N ARG A 90 24.11 -21.58 2.58
CA ARG A 90 23.27 -22.32 1.62
C ARG A 90 23.56 -21.93 0.16
N GLY A 91 24.46 -20.96 -0.07
CA GLY A 91 24.66 -20.37 -1.40
C GLY A 91 23.43 -19.63 -1.91
N ALA A 92 22.61 -19.11 -0.99
CA ALA A 92 21.44 -18.31 -1.27
C ALA A 92 21.68 -16.88 -0.77
N PHE A 93 21.15 -15.91 -1.51
CA PHE A 93 21.31 -14.49 -1.26
C PHE A 93 19.94 -13.83 -1.22
N VAL A 94 19.83 -12.74 -0.48
CA VAL A 94 18.61 -11.92 -0.38
C VAL A 94 19.00 -10.48 -0.67
N CYS A 95 18.20 -9.80 -1.49
CA CYS A 95 18.35 -8.36 -1.71
C CYS A 95 17.69 -7.58 -0.56
N ARG A 96 18.45 -6.74 0.15
CA ARG A 96 17.91 -5.96 1.29
C ARG A 96 17.39 -4.58 0.91
N ASP A 97 17.52 -4.20 -0.36
CA ASP A 97 17.09 -2.91 -0.86
C ASP A 97 15.60 -2.66 -0.62
N TRP A 98 15.30 -1.49 -0.08
CA TRP A 98 13.95 -0.94 -0.11
C TRP A 98 13.73 -0.15 -1.41
N TYR A 99 12.61 -0.40 -2.06
CA TYR A 99 12.23 0.21 -3.32
C TYR A 99 10.88 0.92 -3.19
N SER A 100 10.87 2.24 -3.39
CA SER A 100 9.64 3.05 -3.39
C SER A 100 8.97 2.97 -4.75
N THR A 101 7.78 2.40 -4.81
CA THR A 101 7.02 2.25 -6.06
C THR A 101 5.53 2.06 -5.76
N VAL A 102 4.67 2.33 -6.75
CA VAL A 102 3.25 1.96 -6.69
C VAL A 102 3.05 0.50 -7.09
N ASP A 103 3.97 -0.05 -7.88
CA ASP A 103 3.96 -1.43 -8.38
C ASP A 103 5.35 -2.08 -8.19
N PRO A 104 5.50 -3.02 -7.23
CA PRO A 104 6.74 -3.79 -7.04
C PRO A 104 7.01 -4.83 -8.13
N GLY A 105 6.09 -5.02 -9.08
CA GLY A 105 6.20 -5.97 -10.18
C GLY A 105 5.48 -7.28 -9.91
N HIS A 106 5.82 -8.27 -10.74
CA HIS A 106 5.20 -9.59 -10.72
C HIS A 106 5.96 -10.58 -9.83
N MET A 107 5.26 -11.64 -9.41
CA MET A 107 5.84 -12.80 -8.76
C MET A 107 6.64 -13.65 -9.73
N CYS A 108 7.65 -14.36 -9.23
CA CYS A 108 8.42 -15.33 -10.00
C CYS A 108 7.61 -16.59 -10.29
N THR A 109 6.83 -17.03 -9.29
CA THR A 109 6.00 -18.22 -9.34
C THR A 109 4.54 -17.83 -9.47
N ALA A 110 3.79 -18.53 -10.32
CA ALA A 110 2.34 -18.40 -10.32
C ALA A 110 1.81 -18.97 -8.98
N PRO A 111 1.01 -18.23 -8.20
CA PRO A 111 0.58 -18.71 -6.90
C PRO A 111 -0.31 -19.95 -7.07
N ASP A 112 -0.04 -21.00 -6.29
CA ASP A 112 -0.68 -22.31 -6.46
C ASP A 112 -2.20 -22.30 -6.24
N GLN A 113 -2.77 -21.31 -5.51
CA GLN A 113 -4.23 -21.27 -5.33
C GLN A 113 -4.93 -19.95 -4.93
N PRO A 114 -4.75 -18.86 -5.69
CA PRO A 114 -5.81 -17.88 -5.90
C PRO A 114 -6.21 -17.86 -7.37
N THR A 115 -7.51 -17.66 -7.64
CA THR A 115 -7.95 -17.53 -9.03
C THR A 115 -7.61 -16.13 -9.52
N THR A 116 -7.00 -16.03 -10.71
CA THR A 116 -6.85 -14.75 -11.43
C THR A 116 -8.18 -14.24 -11.96
N LYS A 117 -9.21 -15.09 -11.98
CA LYS A 117 -10.59 -14.74 -12.26
C LYS A 117 -11.37 -14.60 -10.95
N ARG A 118 -11.98 -13.43 -10.75
CA ARG A 118 -12.84 -13.13 -9.60
C ARG A 118 -14.02 -14.13 -9.51
N PRO A 119 -14.26 -14.77 -8.35
CA PRO A 119 -15.42 -15.65 -8.14
C PRO A 119 -16.76 -14.88 -8.11
N TRP A 120 -16.75 -13.63 -7.66
CA TRP A 120 -17.92 -12.76 -7.60
C TRP A 120 -17.96 -11.75 -8.76
N LYS A 121 -19.14 -11.13 -8.99
CA LYS A 121 -19.29 -10.01 -9.94
C LYS A 121 -19.17 -8.65 -9.25
N CYS A 122 -19.71 -8.58 -8.04
CA CYS A 122 -19.61 -7.46 -7.11
C CYS A 122 -19.48 -8.02 -5.69
N CYS A 123 -18.96 -7.24 -4.76
CA CYS A 123 -18.84 -7.64 -3.35
C CYS A 123 -19.01 -6.43 -2.42
N ASP A 124 -19.93 -6.46 -1.47
CA ASP A 124 -20.11 -5.38 -0.50
C ASP A 124 -19.18 -5.55 0.72
N SER A 125 -18.98 -6.79 1.19
CA SER A 125 -18.16 -7.17 2.33
C SER A 125 -16.78 -7.67 1.88
N ILE A 126 -16.04 -6.81 1.19
CA ILE A 126 -14.71 -7.15 0.68
C ILE A 126 -13.65 -7.10 1.79
N VAL A 127 -12.88 -8.18 1.91
CA VAL A 127 -11.77 -8.29 2.86
C VAL A 127 -10.46 -8.48 2.12
N GLN A 128 -9.49 -7.61 2.39
CA GLN A 128 -8.10 -7.85 2.03
C GLN A 128 -7.49 -8.80 3.04
N LEU A 129 -6.96 -9.94 2.58
CA LEU A 129 -6.33 -10.90 3.47
C LEU A 129 -4.98 -10.36 3.99
N PRO A 130 -4.56 -10.75 5.22
CA PRO A 130 -3.42 -10.12 5.91
C PRO A 130 -2.06 -10.26 5.22
N GLN A 131 -1.94 -11.18 4.27
CA GLN A 131 -0.71 -11.35 3.52
C GLN A 131 -0.44 -10.06 2.74
N ARG A 132 0.57 -9.30 3.18
CA ARG A 132 1.00 -8.00 2.61
C ARG A 132 1.71 -8.18 1.26
N ILE A 133 1.05 -8.94 0.40
CA ILE A 133 1.49 -9.30 -0.91
C ILE A 133 0.89 -8.30 -1.88
N PHE A 134 1.64 -7.92 -2.91
CA PHE A 134 1.12 -7.17 -4.04
C PHE A 134 1.28 -7.99 -5.33
N PRO A 135 0.21 -8.17 -6.13
CA PRO A 135 -1.16 -7.74 -5.85
C PRO A 135 -1.76 -8.41 -4.60
N PRO A 136 -2.67 -7.74 -3.90
CA PRO A 136 -3.29 -8.27 -2.70
C PRO A 136 -4.19 -9.47 -2.97
N PHE A 137 -4.38 -10.27 -1.92
CA PHE A 137 -5.39 -11.31 -1.87
C PHE A 137 -6.68 -10.75 -1.29
N TRP A 138 -7.77 -11.05 -1.99
CA TRP A 138 -9.11 -10.60 -1.64
C TRP A 138 -10.02 -11.78 -1.41
N ARG A 139 -10.93 -11.64 -0.45
CA ARG A 139 -12.05 -12.54 -0.25
C ARG A 139 -13.32 -11.72 -0.12
N CYS A 140 -14.41 -12.22 -0.70
CA CYS A 140 -15.72 -11.62 -0.52
C CYS A 140 -16.48 -12.35 0.59
N ASP A 141 -16.75 -11.64 1.68
CA ASP A 141 -17.50 -12.16 2.82
C ASP A 141 -19.01 -11.83 2.74
N ASP A 142 -19.54 -11.64 1.52
CA ASP A 142 -20.98 -11.48 1.32
C ASP A 142 -21.73 -12.78 1.63
N GLU A 143 -22.86 -12.64 2.33
CA GLU A 143 -23.74 -13.74 2.67
C GLU A 143 -24.58 -14.17 1.46
N LEU A 144 -24.39 -15.42 1.04
CA LEU A 144 -25.04 -16.04 -0.11
C LEU A 144 -26.00 -17.13 0.35
N GLU A 145 -27.07 -17.33 -0.42
CA GLU A 145 -27.89 -18.53 -0.27
C GLU A 145 -27.05 -19.78 -0.61
N PRO A 146 -27.27 -20.93 0.05
CA PRO A 146 -26.45 -22.12 -0.14
C PRO A 146 -26.24 -22.53 -1.60
N GLY A 147 -27.31 -22.51 -2.40
CA GLY A 147 -27.24 -22.85 -3.83
C GLY A 147 -26.49 -21.82 -4.70
N LYS A 148 -26.47 -20.54 -4.29
CA LYS A 148 -25.68 -19.51 -4.97
C LYS A 148 -24.19 -19.66 -4.65
N CYS A 149 -23.87 -20.00 -3.40
CA CYS A 149 -22.49 -20.21 -2.99
C CYS A 149 -21.87 -21.40 -3.74
N THR A 150 -22.52 -22.58 -3.71
CA THR A 150 -21.97 -23.78 -4.36
C THR A 150 -21.92 -23.69 -5.89
N ALA A 151 -22.71 -22.79 -6.50
CA ALA A 151 -22.66 -22.52 -7.94
C ALA A 151 -21.55 -21.55 -8.35
N ALA A 152 -21.15 -20.62 -7.46
CA ALA A 152 -20.19 -19.56 -7.78
C ALA A 152 -18.78 -19.84 -7.22
N CYS A 153 -18.70 -20.61 -6.14
CA CYS A 153 -17.49 -20.78 -5.33
C CYS A 153 -17.09 -22.25 -5.23
N LYS A 154 -15.79 -22.51 -5.16
CA LYS A 154 -15.24 -23.85 -4.92
C LYS A 154 -15.42 -24.26 -3.46
N SER A 155 -15.25 -23.32 -2.52
CA SER A 155 -15.45 -23.55 -1.09
C SER A 155 -16.45 -22.56 -0.48
N CYS A 156 -17.28 -23.06 0.43
CA CYS A 156 -18.31 -22.30 1.12
C CYS A 156 -18.22 -22.58 2.63
N ARG A 157 -18.26 -21.52 3.44
CA ARG A 157 -18.32 -21.59 4.91
C ARG A 157 -19.62 -20.99 5.41
N GLU A 158 -20.13 -21.47 6.53
CA GLU A 158 -21.29 -20.87 7.19
C GLU A 158 -20.99 -19.45 7.69
N ALA A 159 -21.91 -18.52 7.46
CA ALA A 159 -21.85 -17.20 8.05
C ALA A 159 -22.04 -17.28 9.58
N PRO A 160 -21.44 -16.36 10.36
CA PRO A 160 -21.70 -16.29 11.80
C PRO A 160 -23.19 -16.02 12.07
N GLY A 161 -23.90 -16.97 12.68
CA GLY A 161 -25.32 -16.78 12.98
C GLY A 161 -26.08 -18.07 13.32
N PRO A 162 -27.41 -17.98 13.50
CA PRO A 162 -28.28 -19.13 13.73
C PRO A 162 -28.25 -20.10 12.54
N PHE A 163 -28.30 -21.39 12.84
CA PHE A 163 -28.31 -22.44 11.82
C PHE A 163 -29.76 -22.84 11.44
N PRO A 164 -30.09 -23.08 10.15
CA PRO A 164 -29.23 -22.97 8.97
C PRO A 164 -29.07 -21.50 8.52
N GLY A 165 -27.81 -21.08 8.41
CA GLY A 165 -27.46 -19.72 8.01
C GLY A 165 -27.12 -19.59 6.52
N PRO A 166 -26.93 -18.35 6.03
CA PRO A 166 -26.33 -18.13 4.74
C PRO A 166 -24.88 -18.65 4.70
N LEU A 167 -24.36 -18.87 3.50
CA LEU A 167 -22.98 -19.29 3.25
C LEU A 167 -22.14 -18.13 2.73
N ILE A 168 -20.86 -18.16 3.03
CA ILE A 168 -19.84 -17.23 2.57
C ILE A 168 -18.90 -17.97 1.62
N CYS A 169 -18.57 -17.32 0.51
CA CYS A 169 -17.59 -17.81 -0.44
C CYS A 169 -16.17 -17.75 0.14
N GLU A 170 -15.48 -18.88 0.25
CA GLU A 170 -14.10 -18.88 0.76
C GLU A 170 -13.03 -18.71 -0.31
N ASP A 171 -13.45 -18.68 -1.59
CA ASP A 171 -12.53 -18.53 -2.70
C ASP A 171 -11.76 -17.19 -2.62
N VAL A 172 -10.44 -17.28 -2.81
CA VAL A 172 -9.55 -16.14 -2.76
C VAL A 172 -9.23 -15.68 -4.18
N TYR A 173 -9.42 -14.38 -4.41
CA TYR A 173 -9.06 -13.69 -5.64
C TYR A 173 -7.71 -12.99 -5.47
N TRP A 174 -6.83 -13.13 -6.48
CA TRP A 174 -5.57 -12.40 -6.54
C TRP A 174 -5.60 -11.35 -7.64
N GLY A 175 -5.39 -10.10 -7.25
CA GLY A 175 -5.32 -9.00 -8.20
C GLY A 175 -5.34 -7.64 -7.53
N ALA A 176 -5.03 -6.60 -8.31
CA ALA A 176 -4.96 -5.23 -7.80
C ALA A 176 -6.35 -4.67 -7.45
N ASP A 177 -7.39 -5.12 -8.15
CA ASP A 177 -8.76 -4.60 -8.03
C ASP A 177 -9.74 -5.70 -7.57
N PRO A 178 -10.30 -5.63 -6.34
CA PRO A 178 -11.31 -6.57 -5.84
C PRO A 178 -12.66 -6.48 -6.56
N GLY A 179 -12.86 -5.50 -7.43
CA GLY A 179 -14.06 -5.31 -8.24
C GLY A 179 -15.03 -4.31 -7.61
N PRO A 180 -16.16 -4.06 -8.29
CA PRO A 180 -17.14 -3.11 -7.81
C PRO A 180 -17.87 -3.63 -6.57
N LEU A 181 -18.34 -2.69 -5.75
CA LEU A 181 -19.34 -2.99 -4.72
C LEU A 181 -20.70 -3.24 -5.40
N CYS A 182 -21.53 -4.10 -4.82
CA CYS A 182 -22.88 -4.33 -5.31
C CYS A 182 -23.74 -3.10 -5.05
N THR A 183 -23.52 -2.45 -3.90
CA THR A 183 -24.16 -1.20 -3.52
C THR A 183 -23.25 -0.01 -3.85
N PRO A 184 -23.65 0.91 -4.76
CA PRO A 184 -22.86 2.10 -5.06
C PRO A 184 -22.68 2.98 -3.83
N ARG A 185 -21.46 3.48 -3.62
CA ARG A 185 -21.20 4.43 -2.54
C ARG A 185 -21.91 5.76 -2.82
N PRO A 186 -22.43 6.45 -1.79
CA PRO A 186 -23.13 7.73 -1.97
C PRO A 186 -22.27 8.81 -2.64
N TRP A 187 -20.97 8.85 -2.36
CA TRP A 187 -20.01 9.81 -2.90
C TRP A 187 -19.29 9.34 -4.18
N GLY A 188 -19.58 8.13 -4.68
CA GLY A 188 -19.00 7.60 -5.91
C GLY A 188 -17.71 6.78 -5.71
N LYS A 189 -16.73 6.96 -6.60
CA LYS A 189 -15.61 6.01 -6.75
C LYS A 189 -14.51 6.15 -5.71
N CYS A 190 -14.34 7.34 -5.14
CA CYS A 190 -13.22 7.67 -4.27
C CYS A 190 -13.66 8.63 -3.15
N CYS A 191 -12.88 8.70 -2.08
CA CYS A 191 -13.04 9.68 -0.99
C CYS A 191 -11.69 10.00 -0.36
N ASP A 192 -11.28 11.27 -0.34
CA ASP A 192 -10.04 11.74 0.30
C ASP A 192 -10.22 11.85 1.83
N LYS A 193 -11.35 12.41 2.31
CA LYS A 193 -11.67 12.68 3.72
C LYS A 193 -12.73 11.71 4.25
N ALA A 194 -12.39 10.42 4.32
CA ALA A 194 -13.27 9.39 4.87
C ALA A 194 -13.25 9.36 6.41
N PHE A 195 -14.42 9.29 7.02
CA PHE A 195 -14.58 9.07 8.45
C PHE A 195 -15.38 7.78 8.68
N CYS A 196 -14.72 6.76 9.22
CA CYS A 196 -15.29 5.45 9.49
C CYS A 196 -15.30 5.14 10.98
N ASN A 197 -16.33 4.42 11.45
CA ASN A 197 -16.29 3.81 12.77
C ASN A 197 -15.35 2.59 12.78
N LYS A 198 -15.07 2.04 13.98
CA LYS A 198 -14.20 0.87 14.16
C LYS A 198 -14.93 -0.49 14.01
N MET A 199 -16.15 -0.50 13.46
CA MET A 199 -16.90 -1.74 13.25
C MET A 199 -16.36 -2.49 12.02
N ASN A 200 -16.71 -3.78 11.88
CA ASN A 200 -16.39 -4.57 10.69
C ASN A 200 -17.66 -5.29 10.19
N PRO A 201 -18.25 -4.89 9.04
CA PRO A 201 -17.81 -3.79 8.18
C PRO A 201 -18.01 -2.40 8.82
N PRO A 202 -17.14 -1.42 8.51
CA PRO A 202 -17.26 -0.09 9.09
C PRO A 202 -18.44 0.67 8.48
N THR A 203 -19.05 1.56 9.25
CA THR A 203 -19.93 2.60 8.71
C THR A 203 -19.09 3.85 8.48
N CYS A 204 -19.01 4.27 7.23
CA CYS A 204 -18.23 5.40 6.75
C CYS A 204 -19.10 6.54 6.26
N ARG A 205 -18.55 7.75 6.30
CA ARG A 205 -19.05 8.94 5.59
C ARG A 205 -17.88 9.61 4.87
N CYS A 206 -18.16 10.26 3.74
CA CYS A 206 -17.17 11.05 3.03
C CYS A 206 -17.40 12.54 3.27
N MET A 207 -16.36 13.25 3.68
CA MET A 207 -16.41 14.70 3.94
C MET A 207 -15.70 15.50 2.84
N ASP A 208 -15.61 14.92 1.64
CA ASP A 208 -15.06 15.61 0.48
C ASP A 208 -16.01 16.71 0.01
N GLU A 209 -15.41 17.87 -0.27
CA GLU A 209 -16.09 19.01 -0.86
C GLU A 209 -15.98 18.94 -2.37
N VAL A 210 -17.06 18.49 -3.00
CA VAL A 210 -17.15 18.30 -4.45
C VAL A 210 -17.87 19.47 -5.11
N ASN A 211 -17.63 19.68 -6.40
CA ASN A 211 -18.40 20.66 -7.19
C ASN A 211 -19.87 20.25 -7.38
N LYS A 212 -20.15 18.93 -7.38
CA LYS A 212 -21.48 18.35 -7.47
C LYS A 212 -21.49 16.98 -6.79
N CYS A 213 -22.51 16.68 -6.01
CA CYS A 213 -22.67 15.35 -5.43
C CYS A 213 -22.88 14.28 -6.50
N ALA A 214 -22.42 13.06 -6.21
CA ALA A 214 -22.69 11.90 -7.05
C ALA A 214 -24.19 11.55 -7.03
N ALA A 215 -24.67 10.90 -8.09
CA ALA A 215 -26.09 10.56 -8.24
C ALA A 215 -26.64 9.63 -7.14
N ALA A 216 -25.76 8.86 -6.49
CA ALA A 216 -26.13 7.98 -5.39
C ALA A 216 -26.33 8.72 -4.06
N CYS A 217 -25.87 9.98 -3.94
CA CYS A 217 -26.00 10.76 -2.72
C CYS A 217 -27.43 11.26 -2.53
N LYS A 218 -28.04 10.92 -1.39
CA LYS A 218 -29.40 11.31 -1.02
C LYS A 218 -29.42 12.66 -0.30
N ASP A 219 -28.49 12.88 0.64
CA ASP A 219 -28.36 14.14 1.40
C ASP A 219 -27.15 14.96 0.91
N CYS A 220 -27.35 15.71 -0.17
CA CYS A 220 -26.35 16.59 -0.77
C CYS A 220 -26.48 18.02 -0.23
N GLN A 221 -25.55 18.44 0.63
CA GLN A 221 -25.60 19.76 1.27
C GLN A 221 -24.56 20.70 0.68
N ARG A 222 -24.94 21.95 0.41
CA ARG A 222 -24.01 23.01 0.02
C ARG A 222 -23.16 23.41 1.22
N VAL A 223 -21.85 23.58 1.02
CA VAL A 223 -20.95 24.15 2.03
C VAL A 223 -21.23 25.65 2.15
N GLU A 224 -21.47 26.12 3.37
CA GLU A 224 -21.67 27.55 3.62
C GLU A 224 -20.39 28.32 3.32
N SER A 225 -20.53 29.51 2.72
CA SER A 225 -19.43 30.42 2.41
C SER A 225 -18.35 29.90 1.45
N SER A 226 -18.56 28.78 0.75
CA SER A 226 -17.64 28.31 -0.30
C SER A 226 -17.90 29.04 -1.63
N GLU A 227 -16.87 29.65 -2.21
CA GLU A 227 -16.88 30.25 -3.55
C GLU A 227 -15.67 29.71 -4.34
N PRO A 228 -15.86 28.94 -5.44
CA PRO A 228 -17.14 28.54 -6.03
C PRO A 228 -17.96 27.59 -5.13
N PRO A 229 -19.28 27.44 -5.38
CA PRO A 229 -20.15 26.55 -4.62
C PRO A 229 -19.59 25.12 -4.53
N ARG A 230 -19.44 24.62 -3.30
CA ARG A 230 -19.07 23.24 -3.00
C ARG A 230 -20.20 22.54 -2.29
N TYR A 231 -20.22 21.22 -2.39
CA TYR A 231 -21.22 20.35 -1.78
C TYR A 231 -20.53 19.19 -1.08
N VAL A 232 -21.16 18.70 -0.01
CA VAL A 232 -20.71 17.54 0.75
C VAL A 232 -21.88 16.56 0.82
N CYS A 233 -21.62 15.29 0.51
CA CYS A 233 -22.59 14.24 0.72
C CYS A 233 -22.61 13.82 2.20
N LYS A 234 -23.76 13.90 2.86
CA LYS A 234 -23.91 13.54 4.29
C LYS A 234 -24.34 12.09 4.53
N ASP A 235 -24.57 11.34 3.46
CA ASP A 235 -24.95 9.94 3.54
C ASP A 235 -23.91 9.11 4.28
N ARG A 236 -24.41 8.07 4.96
CA ARG A 236 -23.60 7.01 5.54
C ARG A 236 -23.62 5.79 4.63
N PHE A 237 -22.49 5.10 4.58
CA PHE A 237 -22.31 3.87 3.83
C PHE A 237 -21.70 2.81 4.73
N THR A 238 -22.25 1.60 4.74
CA THR A 238 -21.63 0.46 5.41
C THR A 238 -20.72 -0.24 4.42
N GLY A 239 -19.44 -0.31 4.74
CA GLY A 239 -18.39 -0.85 3.87
C GLY A 239 -17.21 0.13 3.73
N GLN A 240 -16.21 -0.28 2.95
CA GLN A 240 -15.02 0.52 2.75
C GLN A 240 -15.32 1.83 2.00
N PRO A 241 -14.68 2.95 2.39
CA PRO A 241 -14.97 4.25 1.79
C PRO A 241 -14.48 4.39 0.34
N GLY A 242 -13.58 3.50 -0.08
CA GLY A 242 -12.93 3.52 -1.38
C GLY A 242 -11.52 4.10 -1.34
N PRO A 243 -10.83 4.11 -2.49
CA PRO A 243 -9.53 4.76 -2.62
C PRO A 243 -9.64 6.29 -2.45
N MET A 244 -8.50 6.94 -2.24
CA MET A 244 -8.39 8.41 -2.33
C MET A 244 -8.64 8.87 -3.77
N CYS A 245 -9.22 10.07 -3.92
CA CYS A 245 -9.53 10.67 -5.22
C CYS A 245 -8.30 11.28 -5.88
N LYS A 246 -7.46 11.93 -5.07
CA LYS A 246 -6.17 12.43 -5.52
C LYS A 246 -5.10 11.37 -5.23
N PRO A 247 -4.15 11.16 -6.15
CA PRO A 247 -2.90 10.52 -5.76
C PRO A 247 -2.36 11.26 -4.53
N ARG A 248 -1.88 10.52 -3.52
CA ARG A 248 -1.09 11.15 -2.46
C ARG A 248 0.06 11.88 -3.18
N ALA A 249 0.27 13.16 -2.85
CA ALA A 249 1.36 13.92 -3.43
C ALA A 249 2.66 13.10 -3.24
N GLU A 250 3.34 12.82 -4.35
CA GLU A 250 4.67 12.22 -4.31
C GLU A 250 5.56 13.23 -3.57
N ASN A 251 6.12 12.80 -2.44
CA ASN A 251 7.16 13.58 -1.74
C ASN A 251 8.53 13.26 -2.33
#